data_AF-A0A1J5SPQ2-F1
#
_entry.id   AF-A0A1J5SPQ2-F1
#
_cell.length_a   1.000
_cell.length_b   1.000
_cell.length_c   1.000
_cell.angle_alpha   90.00
_cell.angle_beta   90.00
_cell.angle_gamma   90.00
#
_symmetry.space_group_name_H-M   'P 1'
#
loop_
_entity.id
_entity.type
_entity.pdbx_description
1 polymer ?
#
loop_
_entity_poly.entity_id
_entity_poly.type
_entity_poly.pdbx_seq_one_letter_code
_entity_poly.pdbx_strand_id
1 'polypeptide(L)'
;MKDLIEYIQREWTTIAAAPFTFVVVIVLVGGVAYAASKWRHGGIIELLRERLAAKDQQLDEYRERLHFVPAGGSEFAKLSHSELQTQALKFVGSLREWLAARHSQDSQRQHQQWLAMTRAADEGQKKDLWDSHTADLIQSSTALNSEYDAKFKVRAIVLRDEMLARVKHPNPKSHALHMYEHPTNPIGMGMVADDLELLARHLR
;
A
#
# COMPACT_ATOMS: atom_id res chain seq x y z
N MET A 1 -26.03 -56.30 -4.65
CA MET A 1 -24.64 -56.48 -5.14
C MET A 1 -24.51 -57.68 -6.07
N LYS A 2 -25.02 -58.87 -5.71
CA LYS A 2 -24.99 -60.06 -6.59
C LYS A 2 -25.72 -59.85 -7.92
N ASP A 3 -26.91 -59.26 -7.89
CA ASP A 3 -27.72 -59.01 -9.11
C ASP A 3 -27.06 -58.02 -10.08
N LEU A 4 -26.27 -57.08 -9.55
CA LEU A 4 -25.53 -56.09 -10.36
C LEU A 4 -24.32 -56.73 -11.04
N ILE A 5 -23.70 -57.71 -10.39
CA ILE A 5 -22.59 -58.50 -10.94
C ILE A 5 -23.09 -59.44 -12.04
N GLU A 6 -24.21 -60.16 -11.83
CA GLU A 6 -24.82 -61.01 -12.87
C GLU A 6 -25.26 -60.21 -14.09
N TYR A 7 -25.82 -59.02 -13.88
CA TYR A 7 -26.19 -58.12 -14.98
C TYR A 7 -24.97 -57.66 -15.78
N ILE A 8 -23.87 -57.27 -15.11
CA ILE A 8 -22.62 -56.90 -15.79
C ILE A 8 -22.04 -58.08 -16.57
N GLN A 9 -22.08 -59.29 -16.00
CA GLN A 9 -21.54 -60.48 -16.65
C GLN A 9 -22.32 -60.86 -17.92
N ARG A 10 -23.64 -60.64 -17.91
CA ARG A 10 -24.51 -60.89 -19.06
C ARG A 10 -24.29 -59.92 -20.21
N GLU A 11 -24.04 -58.65 -19.90
CA GLU A 11 -23.79 -57.60 -20.90
C GLU A 11 -22.30 -57.48 -21.30
N TRP A 12 -21.40 -58.18 -20.61
CA TRP A 12 -19.96 -58.16 -20.88
C TRP A 12 -19.61 -58.63 -22.29
N THR A 13 -20.36 -59.60 -22.81
CA THR A 13 -20.20 -60.11 -24.18
C THR A 13 -20.60 -59.08 -25.23
N THR A 14 -21.64 -58.29 -24.98
CA THR A 14 -22.09 -57.17 -25.81
C THR A 14 -21.03 -56.07 -25.85
N ILE A 15 -20.41 -55.77 -24.71
CA ILE A 15 -19.34 -54.76 -24.59
C ILE A 15 -18.07 -55.22 -25.32
N ALA A 16 -17.70 -56.48 -25.19
CA ALA A 16 -16.51 -57.05 -25.83
C ALA A 16 -16.63 -57.15 -27.37
N ALA A 17 -17.85 -57.30 -27.91
CA ALA A 17 -18.08 -57.43 -29.34
C ALA A 17 -17.90 -56.12 -30.13
N ALA A 18 -18.03 -54.95 -29.48
CA ALA A 18 -17.99 -53.65 -30.16
C ALA A 18 -17.30 -52.55 -29.35
N PRO A 19 -16.02 -52.70 -28.94
CA PRO A 19 -15.34 -51.77 -28.02
C PRO A 19 -15.26 -50.33 -28.55
N PHE A 20 -15.15 -50.14 -29.86
CA PHE A 20 -15.12 -48.82 -30.48
C PHE A 20 -16.43 -48.03 -30.31
N THR A 21 -17.57 -48.71 -30.35
CA THR A 21 -18.87 -48.03 -30.18
C THR A 21 -19.02 -47.43 -28.79
N PHE A 22 -18.54 -48.13 -27.76
CA PHE A 22 -18.53 -47.62 -26.38
C PHE A 22 -17.60 -46.43 -26.21
N VAL A 23 -16.40 -46.46 -26.82
CA VAL A 23 -15.48 -45.31 -26.78
C VAL A 23 -16.12 -44.08 -27.44
N VAL A 24 -16.76 -44.25 -28.60
CA VAL A 24 -17.44 -43.16 -29.31
C VAL A 24 -18.58 -42.59 -28.45
N VAL A 25 -19.38 -43.45 -27.82
CA VAL A 25 -20.46 -43.01 -26.92
C VAL A 25 -19.91 -42.25 -25.71
N ILE A 26 -18.82 -42.73 -25.09
CA ILE A 26 -18.19 -42.03 -23.96
C ILE A 26 -17.69 -40.65 -24.37
N VAL A 27 -17.03 -40.53 -25.53
CA VAL A 27 -16.55 -39.24 -26.04
C VAL A 27 -17.73 -38.30 -26.35
N LEU A 28 -18.80 -38.82 -26.94
CA LEU A 28 -20.02 -38.04 -27.21
C LEU A 28 -20.68 -37.54 -25.93
N VAL A 29 -20.89 -38.42 -24.95
CA VAL A 29 -21.49 -38.06 -23.66
C VAL A 29 -20.59 -37.09 -22.90
N GLY A 30 -19.28 -37.32 -22.90
CA GLY A 30 -18.30 -36.40 -22.29
C GLY A 30 -18.28 -35.03 -22.96
N GLY A 31 -18.37 -34.99 -24.30
CA GLY A 31 -18.45 -33.75 -25.07
C GLY A 31 -19.71 -32.94 -24.76
N VAL A 32 -20.87 -33.60 -24.70
CA VAL A 32 -22.14 -32.96 -24.33
C VAL A 32 -22.11 -32.46 -22.88
N ALA A 33 -21.58 -33.26 -21.95
CA ALA A 33 -21.43 -32.86 -20.56
C ALA A 33 -20.48 -31.65 -20.41
N TYR A 34 -19.38 -31.61 -21.15
CA TYR A 34 -18.45 -30.48 -21.17
C TYR A 34 -19.10 -29.22 -21.73
N ALA A 35 -19.82 -29.32 -22.85
CA ALA A 35 -20.53 -28.19 -23.45
C ALA A 35 -21.60 -27.63 -22.51
N ALA A 36 -22.41 -28.50 -21.89
CA ALA A 36 -23.43 -28.11 -20.91
C ALA A 36 -22.80 -27.45 -19.67
N SER A 37 -21.68 -28.00 -19.17
CA SER A 37 -20.94 -27.41 -18.05
C SER A 37 -20.40 -26.03 -18.41
N LYS A 38 -19.74 -25.88 -19.57
CA LYS A 38 -19.20 -24.60 -20.03
C LYS A 38 -20.30 -23.54 -20.19
N TRP A 39 -21.46 -23.91 -20.73
CA TRP A 39 -22.59 -23.00 -20.88
C TRP A 39 -23.12 -22.52 -19.53
N ARG A 40 -23.36 -23.45 -18.58
CA ARG A 40 -23.83 -23.10 -17.23
C ARG A 40 -22.85 -22.23 -16.48
N HIS A 41 -21.55 -22.58 -16.50
CA HIS A 41 -20.53 -21.82 -15.79
C HIS A 41 -20.26 -20.46 -16.46
N GLY A 42 -20.40 -20.37 -17.79
CA GLY A 42 -20.34 -19.10 -18.51
C GLY A 42 -21.36 -18.08 -17.99
N GLY A 43 -22.62 -18.49 -17.87
CA GLY A 43 -23.69 -17.62 -17.35
C GLY A 43 -23.45 -17.20 -15.89
N ILE A 44 -22.90 -18.09 -15.04
CA ILE A 44 -22.55 -17.74 -13.65
C ILE A 44 -21.41 -16.73 -13.62
N ILE A 45 -20.39 -16.88 -14.45
CA ILE A 45 -19.26 -15.95 -14.53
C ILE A 45 -19.75 -14.57 -14.99
N GLU A 46 -20.64 -14.53 -15.96
CA GLU A 46 -21.20 -13.29 -16.50
C GLU A 46 -22.06 -12.57 -15.44
N LEU A 47 -22.93 -13.29 -14.75
CA LEU A 47 -23.71 -12.78 -13.61
C LEU A 47 -22.80 -12.22 -12.50
N LEU A 48 -21.72 -12.93 -12.18
CA LEU A 48 -20.77 -12.49 -11.15
C LEU A 48 -20.03 -11.22 -11.58
N ARG A 49 -19.66 -11.10 -12.87
CA ARG A 49 -19.04 -9.89 -13.42
C ARG A 49 -19.99 -8.70 -13.39
N GLU A 50 -21.24 -8.88 -13.80
CA GLU A 50 -22.26 -7.83 -13.72
C GLU A 50 -22.50 -7.37 -12.28
N ARG A 51 -22.57 -8.31 -11.34
CA ARG A 51 -22.74 -7.99 -9.92
C ARG A 51 -21.54 -7.22 -9.35
N LEU A 52 -20.33 -7.54 -9.81
CA LEU A 52 -19.10 -6.81 -9.46
C LEU A 52 -19.16 -5.38 -10.00
N ALA A 53 -19.48 -5.20 -11.29
CA ALA A 53 -19.61 -3.89 -11.91
C ALA A 53 -20.69 -3.01 -11.23
N ALA A 54 -21.84 -3.60 -10.90
CA ALA A 54 -22.89 -2.90 -10.17
C ALA A 54 -22.46 -2.49 -8.75
N LYS A 55 -21.60 -3.28 -8.09
CA LYS A 55 -21.05 -2.95 -6.78
C LYS A 55 -20.00 -1.84 -6.85
N ASP A 56 -19.16 -1.85 -7.88
CA ASP A 56 -18.19 -0.78 -8.12
C ASP A 56 -18.91 0.56 -8.37
N GLN A 57 -19.97 0.54 -9.19
CA GLN A 57 -20.78 1.73 -9.44
C GLN A 57 -21.45 2.27 -8.16
N GLN A 58 -21.96 1.39 -7.30
CA GLN A 58 -22.50 1.80 -5.99
C GLN A 58 -21.44 2.42 -5.11
N LEU A 59 -20.23 1.84 -5.07
CA LEU A 59 -19.12 2.39 -4.27
C LEU A 59 -18.72 3.77 -4.76
N ASP A 60 -18.68 3.99 -6.07
CA ASP A 60 -18.36 5.30 -6.64
C ASP A 60 -19.43 6.35 -6.32
N GLU A 61 -20.72 5.98 -6.40
CA GLU A 61 -21.82 6.85 -6.01
C GLU A 61 -21.79 7.21 -4.52
N TYR A 62 -21.47 6.26 -3.64
CA TYR A 62 -21.31 6.52 -2.21
C TYR A 62 -20.11 7.44 -1.94
N ARG A 63 -19.00 7.27 -2.66
CA ARG A 63 -17.81 8.12 -2.53
C ARG A 63 -18.09 9.56 -2.97
N GLU A 64 -18.82 9.73 -4.07
CA GLU A 64 -19.23 11.06 -4.56
C GLU A 64 -20.14 11.79 -3.57
N ARG A 65 -21.11 11.08 -2.97
CA ARG A 65 -22.02 11.64 -1.95
C ARG A 65 -21.32 12.02 -0.64
N LEU A 66 -20.17 11.42 -0.33
CA LEU A 66 -19.45 11.63 0.93
C LEU A 66 -18.33 12.70 0.84
N HIS A 67 -18.11 13.34 -0.32
CA HIS A 67 -17.05 14.33 -0.55
C HIS A 67 -15.62 13.87 -0.18
N PHE A 68 -15.38 12.57 -0.01
CA PHE A 68 -14.04 12.03 0.22
C PHE A 68 -13.33 11.84 -1.13
N VAL A 69 -12.46 12.80 -1.48
CA VAL A 69 -11.44 12.70 -2.54
C VAL A 69 -12.03 12.56 -3.97
N PRO A 70 -11.57 13.34 -4.97
CA PRO A 70 -12.14 13.29 -6.32
C PRO A 70 -12.07 11.88 -6.93
N ALA A 71 -13.12 11.51 -7.67
CA ALA A 71 -13.39 10.19 -8.27
C ALA A 71 -12.26 9.61 -9.19
N GLY A 72 -11.20 10.36 -9.46
CA GLY A 72 -10.03 9.90 -10.22
C GLY A 72 -9.01 9.08 -9.43
N GLY A 73 -9.20 8.94 -8.12
CA GLY A 73 -8.21 8.35 -7.20
C GLY A 73 -7.00 9.27 -6.99
N SER A 74 -6.17 8.97 -5.99
CA SER A 74 -4.87 9.62 -5.86
C SER A 74 -3.97 9.25 -7.05
N GLU A 75 -2.87 9.98 -7.28
CA GLU A 75 -1.88 9.58 -8.31
C GLU A 75 -1.38 8.13 -8.12
N PHE A 76 -1.45 7.62 -6.89
CA PHE A 76 -1.03 6.28 -6.51
C PHE A 76 -2.15 5.23 -6.65
N ALA A 77 -3.41 5.64 -6.77
CA ALA A 77 -4.55 4.73 -6.92
C ALA A 77 -4.40 3.83 -8.15
N LYS A 78 -3.86 4.37 -9.24
CA LYS A 78 -3.67 3.67 -10.53
C LYS A 78 -2.47 2.73 -10.56
N LEU A 79 -1.60 2.77 -9.56
CA LEU A 79 -0.38 1.97 -9.53
C LEU A 79 -0.67 0.53 -9.11
N SER A 80 0.07 -0.42 -9.66
CA SER A 80 0.12 -1.80 -9.15
C SER A 80 0.82 -1.87 -7.79
N HIS A 81 0.74 -3.02 -7.09
CA HIS A 81 1.42 -3.18 -5.79
C HIS A 81 2.94 -2.97 -5.87
N SER A 82 3.58 -3.47 -6.93
CA SER A 82 5.03 -3.31 -7.12
C SER A 82 5.42 -1.86 -7.45
N GLU A 83 4.61 -1.16 -8.24
CA GLU A 83 4.82 0.26 -8.54
C GLU A 83 4.60 1.14 -7.32
N LEU A 84 3.54 0.88 -6.55
CA LEU A 84 3.26 1.59 -5.30
C LEU A 84 4.39 1.39 -4.28
N GLN A 85 4.87 0.15 -4.12
CA GLN A 85 6.03 -0.17 -3.29
C GLN A 85 7.27 0.59 -3.75
N THR A 86 7.57 0.60 -5.05
CA THR A 86 8.74 1.29 -5.61
C THR A 86 8.67 2.80 -5.37
N GLN A 87 7.50 3.41 -5.58
CA GLN A 87 7.27 4.83 -5.33
C GLN A 87 7.39 5.18 -3.86
N ALA A 88 6.84 4.35 -2.97
CA ALA A 88 6.96 4.54 -1.53
C ALA A 88 8.42 4.48 -1.06
N LEU A 89 9.19 3.48 -1.51
CA LEU A 89 10.60 3.35 -1.15
C LEU A 89 11.45 4.50 -1.71
N LYS A 90 11.16 4.96 -2.93
CA LYS A 90 11.82 6.15 -3.51
C LYS A 90 11.51 7.41 -2.69
N PHE A 91 10.26 7.57 -2.28
CA PHE A 91 9.85 8.69 -1.42
C PHE A 91 10.58 8.64 -0.07
N VAL A 92 10.60 7.48 0.60
CA VAL A 92 11.34 7.27 1.85
C VAL A 92 12.83 7.62 1.69
N GLY A 93 13.45 7.20 0.58
CA GLY A 93 14.84 7.57 0.26
C GLY A 93 15.04 9.08 0.22
N SER A 94 14.19 9.80 -0.52
CA SER A 94 14.27 11.26 -0.62
C SER A 94 14.07 11.99 0.71
N LEU A 95 13.17 11.47 1.56
CA LEU A 95 12.92 12.02 2.90
C LEU A 95 14.14 11.80 3.81
N ARG A 96 14.75 10.61 3.77
CA ARG A 96 15.96 10.30 4.57
C ARG A 96 17.18 11.11 4.12
N GLU A 97 17.38 11.27 2.82
CA GLU A 97 18.46 12.12 2.28
C GLU A 97 18.31 13.57 2.75
N TRP A 98 17.09 14.10 2.71
CA TRP A 98 16.80 15.44 3.20
C TRP A 98 17.03 15.57 4.72
N LEU A 99 16.57 14.60 5.52
CA LEU A 99 16.83 14.58 6.97
C LEU A 99 18.32 14.48 7.30
N ALA A 100 19.08 13.66 6.57
CA ALA A 100 20.52 13.51 6.76
C ALA A 100 21.28 14.80 6.41
N ALA A 101 20.89 15.47 5.33
CA ALA A 101 21.44 16.77 4.96
C ALA A 101 21.16 17.82 6.05
N ARG A 102 19.96 17.82 6.65
CA ARG A 102 19.62 18.71 7.76
C ARG A 102 20.40 18.39 9.04
N HIS A 103 20.54 17.12 9.38
CA HIS A 103 21.28 16.71 10.56
C HIS A 103 22.76 17.11 10.49
N SER A 104 23.39 16.98 9.32
CA SER A 104 24.77 17.43 9.13
C SER A 104 24.93 18.95 9.25
N GLN A 105 24.00 19.73 8.69
CA GLN A 105 23.97 21.18 8.84
C GLN A 105 23.80 21.62 10.30
N ASP A 106 22.87 21.00 11.03
CA ASP A 106 22.63 21.34 12.44
C ASP A 106 23.84 20.96 13.31
N SER A 107 24.47 19.82 13.05
CA SER A 107 25.70 19.41 13.76
C SER A 107 26.84 20.41 13.56
N GLN A 108 26.98 20.94 12.34
CA GLN A 108 27.97 22.00 12.05
C GLN A 108 27.65 23.30 12.79
N ARG A 109 26.38 23.73 12.79
CA ARG A 109 25.94 24.94 13.52
C ARG A 109 26.19 24.81 15.01
N GLN A 110 25.80 23.68 15.61
CA GLN A 110 26.01 23.41 17.03
C GLN A 110 27.50 23.43 17.38
N HIS A 111 28.36 22.86 16.53
CA HIS A 111 29.81 22.91 16.74
C HIS A 111 30.36 24.34 16.69
N GLN A 112 29.93 25.15 15.71
CA GLN A 112 30.32 26.56 15.61
C GLN A 112 29.87 27.37 16.82
N GLN A 113 28.66 27.13 17.31
CA GLN A 113 28.10 27.79 18.48
C GLN A 113 28.86 27.40 19.75
N TRP A 114 29.17 26.11 19.93
CA TRP A 114 29.98 25.65 21.04
C TRP A 114 31.37 26.33 21.05
N LEU A 115 32.01 26.45 19.89
CA LEU A 115 33.29 27.15 19.76
C LEU A 115 33.16 28.65 20.09
N ALA A 116 32.10 29.31 19.63
CA ALA A 116 31.86 30.73 19.92
C ALA A 116 31.63 30.98 21.42
N MET A 117 30.82 30.13 22.07
CA MET A 117 30.54 30.20 23.51
C MET A 117 31.80 29.97 24.36
N THR A 118 32.66 29.04 23.93
CA THR A 118 33.93 28.74 24.64
C THR A 118 34.96 29.87 24.51
N ARG A 119 34.87 30.67 23.45
CA ARG A 119 35.79 31.81 23.17
C ARG A 119 35.29 33.15 23.69
N ALA A 120 34.06 33.23 24.18
CA ALA A 120 33.48 34.46 24.69
C ALA A 120 34.28 34.99 25.91
N ALA A 121 34.60 36.28 25.90
CA ALA A 121 35.49 36.88 26.88
C ALA A 121 34.79 37.20 28.21
N ASP A 122 33.49 37.43 28.18
CA ASP A 122 32.68 37.84 29.34
C ASP A 122 31.29 37.17 29.34
N GLU A 123 30.60 37.23 30.49
CA GLU A 123 29.27 36.65 30.67
C GLU A 123 28.17 37.38 29.88
N GLY A 124 28.36 38.66 29.55
CA GLY A 124 27.42 39.43 28.71
C GLY A 124 27.41 38.93 27.27
N GLN A 125 28.59 38.74 26.69
CA GLN A 125 28.79 38.15 25.36
C GLN A 125 28.26 36.73 25.28
N LYS A 126 28.47 35.91 26.32
CA LYS A 126 27.87 34.56 26.37
C LYS A 126 26.35 34.63 26.34
N LYS A 127 25.75 35.58 27.06
CA LYS A 127 24.30 35.77 27.06
C LYS A 127 23.79 36.21 25.69
N ASP A 128 24.43 37.19 25.05
CA ASP A 128 24.03 37.66 23.72
C ASP A 128 24.16 36.54 22.67
N LEU A 129 25.24 35.74 22.73
CA LEU A 129 25.44 34.57 21.86
C LEU A 129 24.37 33.49 22.11
N TRP A 130 24.01 33.25 23.36
CA TRP A 130 22.95 32.31 23.74
C TRP A 130 21.57 32.74 23.23
N ASP A 131 21.24 34.03 23.40
CA ASP A 131 19.97 34.59 22.95
C ASP A 131 19.87 34.54 21.41
N SER A 132 20.94 34.92 20.71
CA SER A 132 21.03 34.79 19.25
C SER A 132 20.90 33.34 18.79
N HIS A 133 21.53 32.39 19.51
CA HIS A 133 21.45 30.97 19.19
C HIS A 133 20.02 30.43 19.38
N THR A 134 19.37 30.82 20.48
CA THR A 134 18.00 30.42 20.78
C THR A 134 17.04 30.90 19.69
N ALA A 135 17.19 32.15 19.24
CA ALA A 135 16.40 32.70 18.14
C ALA A 135 16.63 31.94 16.82
N ASP A 136 17.89 31.63 16.48
CA ASP A 136 18.25 30.86 15.28
C ASP A 136 17.67 29.44 15.33
N LEU A 137 17.72 28.76 16.47
CA LEU A 137 17.11 27.43 16.66
C LEU A 137 15.60 27.44 16.41
N ILE A 138 14.89 28.42 16.96
CA ILE A 138 13.44 28.56 16.78
C ILE A 138 13.10 28.79 15.30
N GLN A 139 13.85 29.66 14.63
CA GLN A 139 13.67 29.93 13.21
C GLN A 139 13.98 28.71 12.34
N SER A 140 15.09 28.01 12.62
CA SER A 140 15.50 26.80 11.92
C SER A 140 14.45 25.69 12.07
N SER A 141 13.94 25.48 13.28
CA SER A 141 12.87 24.50 13.55
C SER A 141 11.57 24.83 12.80
N THR A 142 11.17 26.10 12.80
CA THR A 142 9.95 26.55 12.08
C THR A 142 10.10 26.38 10.56
N ALA A 143 11.28 26.70 10.03
CA ALA A 143 11.59 26.54 8.61
C ALA A 143 11.61 25.05 8.20
N LEU A 144 12.18 24.19 9.04
CA LEU A 144 12.19 22.74 8.82
C LEU A 144 10.76 22.19 8.72
N ASN A 145 9.90 22.54 9.67
CA ASN A 145 8.50 22.09 9.68
C ASN A 145 7.74 22.59 8.44
N SER A 146 7.94 23.86 8.07
CA SER A 146 7.30 24.43 6.88
C SER A 146 7.76 23.75 5.59
N GLU A 147 9.05 23.43 5.49
CA GLU A 147 9.61 22.71 4.34
C GLU A 147 9.10 21.27 4.27
N TYR A 148 8.98 20.59 5.41
CA TYR A 148 8.38 19.27 5.48
C TYR A 148 6.92 19.27 4.99
N ASP A 149 6.13 20.22 5.48
CA ASP A 149 4.73 20.39 5.10
C ASP A 149 4.57 20.63 3.60
N ALA A 150 5.44 21.45 3.01
CA ALA A 150 5.41 21.76 1.59
C ALA A 150 5.86 20.60 0.69
N LYS A 151 6.90 19.85 1.08
CA LYS A 151 7.54 18.85 0.21
C LYS A 151 7.04 17.43 0.42
N PHE A 152 6.73 17.05 1.65
CA PHE A 152 6.60 15.64 2.03
C PHE A 152 5.24 15.29 2.62
N LYS A 153 4.64 16.15 3.45
CA LYS A 153 3.44 15.83 4.24
C LYS A 153 2.27 15.27 3.43
N VAL A 154 1.81 16.00 2.42
CA VAL A 154 0.66 15.58 1.61
C VAL A 154 0.92 14.22 0.96
N ARG A 155 2.10 14.07 0.34
CA ARG A 155 2.47 12.83 -0.34
C ARG A 155 2.64 11.66 0.63
N ALA A 156 3.19 11.88 1.82
CA ALA A 156 3.32 10.88 2.86
C ALA A 156 1.94 10.35 3.31
N ILE A 157 0.98 11.26 3.56
CA ILE A 157 -0.38 10.91 3.95
C ILE A 157 -1.06 10.07 2.87
N VAL A 158 -1.00 10.52 1.62
CA VAL A 158 -1.66 9.82 0.50
C VAL A 158 -1.02 8.44 0.26
N LEU A 159 0.32 8.34 0.28
CA LEU A 159 1.01 7.06 0.15
C LEU A 159 0.61 6.08 1.26
N ARG A 160 0.57 6.55 2.52
CA ARG A 160 0.15 5.72 3.65
C ARG A 160 -1.25 5.17 3.43
N ASP A 161 -2.22 6.04 3.09
CA ASP A 161 -3.62 5.64 2.95
C ASP A 161 -3.81 4.61 1.84
N GLU A 162 -3.11 4.79 0.71
CA GLU A 162 -3.14 3.86 -0.42
C GLU A 162 -2.50 2.51 -0.10
N MET A 163 -1.41 2.50 0.67
CA MET A 163 -0.79 1.25 1.11
C MET A 163 -1.65 0.53 2.14
N LEU A 164 -2.18 1.25 3.14
CA LEU A 164 -3.05 0.68 4.16
C LEU A 164 -4.31 0.05 3.58
N ALA A 165 -4.87 0.65 2.52
CA ALA A 165 -6.03 0.09 1.82
C ALA A 165 -5.76 -1.27 1.14
N ARG A 166 -4.49 -1.60 0.87
CA ARG A 166 -4.09 -2.77 0.07
C ARG A 166 -3.40 -3.87 0.88
N VAL A 167 -2.86 -3.54 2.05
CA VAL A 167 -2.25 -4.53 2.96
C VAL A 167 -3.34 -5.43 3.54
N LYS A 168 -3.10 -6.75 3.60
CA LYS A 168 -4.11 -7.74 4.06
C LYS A 168 -4.42 -7.70 5.56
N HIS A 169 -3.49 -7.22 6.38
CA HIS A 169 -3.64 -7.11 7.83
C HIS A 169 -3.02 -5.81 8.36
N PRO A 170 -3.55 -4.65 7.98
CA PRO A 170 -3.09 -3.40 8.54
C PRO A 170 -3.47 -3.42 10.02
N ASN A 171 -2.53 -3.16 10.93
CA ASN A 171 -2.89 -2.82 12.30
C ASN A 171 -3.08 -1.29 12.34
N PRO A 172 -4.31 -0.77 12.19
CA PRO A 172 -4.51 0.67 11.99
C PRO A 172 -4.08 1.46 13.24
N LYS A 173 -4.05 0.80 14.41
CA LYS A 173 -3.62 1.39 15.68
C LYS A 173 -2.10 1.54 15.79
N SER A 174 -1.29 0.81 15.01
CA SER A 174 0.16 1.00 14.98
C SER A 174 0.60 2.13 14.03
N HIS A 175 -0.28 2.57 13.13
CA HIS A 175 0.01 3.59 12.11
C HIS A 175 -0.65 4.91 12.49
N ALA A 176 -0.08 5.58 13.49
CA ALA A 176 -0.74 6.70 14.12
C ALA A 176 -0.83 7.92 13.17
N LEU A 177 -2.05 8.25 12.73
CA LEU A 177 -2.37 9.35 11.82
C LEU A 177 -1.68 10.68 12.21
N HIS A 178 -1.70 11.00 13.50
CA HIS A 178 -1.13 12.23 14.05
C HIS A 178 0.35 12.43 13.72
N MET A 179 1.10 11.33 13.54
CA MET A 179 2.53 11.37 13.22
C MET A 179 2.79 11.94 11.82
N TYR A 180 1.84 11.78 10.90
CA TYR A 180 1.94 12.27 9.52
C TYR A 180 1.42 13.71 9.39
N GLU A 181 0.45 14.10 10.21
CA GLU A 181 -0.15 15.43 10.15
C GLU A 181 0.77 16.49 10.79
N HIS A 182 1.44 16.13 11.89
CA HIS A 182 2.23 17.07 12.68
C HIS A 182 3.53 16.45 13.25
N PRO A 183 4.47 16.01 12.41
CA PRO A 183 5.80 15.65 12.90
C PRO A 183 6.55 16.94 13.31
N THR A 184 6.60 17.23 14.61
CA THR A 184 7.15 18.50 15.13
C THR A 184 8.67 18.54 15.18
N ASN A 185 9.34 17.42 14.92
CA ASN A 185 10.79 17.29 15.00
C ASN A 185 11.33 16.26 13.98
N PRO A 186 12.65 16.28 13.67
CA PRO A 186 13.28 15.35 12.73
C PRO A 186 13.05 13.88 13.09
N ILE A 187 12.91 13.56 14.38
CA ILE A 187 12.66 12.19 14.85
C ILE A 187 11.30 11.72 14.37
N GLY A 188 10.25 12.53 14.54
CA GLY A 188 8.90 12.23 14.06
C GLY A 188 8.84 12.13 12.54
N MET A 189 9.56 13.00 11.82
CA MET A 189 9.70 12.91 10.37
C MET A 189 10.40 11.60 9.95
N GLY A 190 11.39 11.15 10.72
CA GLY A 190 12.06 9.85 10.54
C GLY A 190 11.10 8.68 10.78
N MET A 191 10.26 8.74 11.83
CA MET A 191 9.26 7.73 12.10
C MET A 191 8.22 7.60 10.97
N VAL A 192 7.86 8.71 10.30
CA VAL A 192 7.05 8.66 9.08
C VAL A 192 7.75 7.87 7.97
N ALA A 193 9.05 8.08 7.78
CA ALA A 193 9.84 7.34 6.79
C ALA A 193 9.88 5.83 7.11
N ASP A 194 10.09 5.48 8.38
CA ASP A 194 10.15 4.10 8.85
C ASP A 194 8.80 3.38 8.69
N ASP A 195 7.70 4.06 9.01
CA ASP A 195 6.36 3.54 8.87
C ASP A 195 5.98 3.29 7.40
N LEU A 196 6.27 4.26 6.52
CA LEU A 196 6.06 4.10 5.08
C LEU A 196 6.90 2.96 4.49
N GLU A 197 8.16 2.81 4.93
CA GLU A 197 9.00 1.70 4.52
C GLU A 197 8.41 0.36 4.98
N LEU A 198 7.93 0.29 6.21
CA LEU A 198 7.31 -0.91 6.76
C LEU A 198 6.05 -1.27 5.96
N LEU A 199 5.17 -0.31 5.68
CA LEU A 199 3.98 -0.51 4.84
C LEU A 199 4.35 -0.98 3.44
N ALA A 200 5.36 -0.36 2.83
CA ALA A 200 5.84 -0.76 1.50
C ALA A 200 6.36 -2.21 1.47
N ARG A 201 6.99 -2.67 2.55
CA ARG A 201 7.45 -4.07 2.67
C ARG A 201 6.30 -5.07 2.84
N HIS A 202 5.16 -4.64 3.41
CA HIS A 202 3.97 -5.47 3.61
C HIS A 202 3.04 -5.56 2.40
N LEU A 203 3.29 -4.80 1.33
CA LEU A 203 2.56 -4.89 0.05
C LEU A 203 2.85 -6.15 -0.79
N ARG A 204 3.68 -7.07 -0.30
CA ARG A 204 4.06 -8.31 -1.01
C ARG A 204 2.91 -9.32 -1.13
#